data_AF-A0A8T4SM61-F1
#
_entry.id   AF-A0A8T4SM61-F1
#
_cell.length_a   1.000
_cell.length_b   1.000
_cell.length_c   1.000
_cell.angle_alpha   90.00
_cell.angle_beta   90.00
_cell.angle_gamma   90.00
#
_symmetry.space_group_name_H-M   'P 1'
#
loop_
_entity.id
_entity.type
_entity.pdbx_description
1 polymer ?
#
loop_
_entity_poly.entity_id
_entity_poly.type
_entity_poly.pdbx_seq_one_letter_code
_entity_poly.pdbx_strand_id
1 'polypeptide(L)'
;MMRSKKGQGLSLNVIIIAALALIVLVVLAAIFIQQTGIFTSKLNKEANTELISLKGTYGECHPSRLAETSFIAAFSRAEPEDQEAARDALRETIRTCSFLDSPAACEANSDCDWQ
;
A
#
# COMPACT_ATOMS: atom_id res chain seq x y z
N MET A 1 -9.02 -50.27 -45.80
CA MET A 1 -8.75 -50.54 -44.37
C MET A 1 -7.46 -49.86 -43.98
N MET A 2 -7.48 -48.97 -42.99
CA MET A 2 -6.46 -48.81 -41.94
C MET A 2 -6.64 -47.44 -41.27
N ARG A 3 -7.33 -47.47 -40.14
CA ARG A 3 -7.57 -46.33 -39.26
C ARG A 3 -6.25 -46.03 -38.53
N SER A 4 -5.57 -44.97 -38.93
CA SER A 4 -4.29 -44.54 -38.35
C SER A 4 -4.48 -44.19 -36.87
N LYS A 5 -3.94 -45.03 -35.96
CA LYS A 5 -3.91 -44.76 -34.52
C LYS A 5 -2.79 -43.77 -34.22
N LYS A 6 -3.04 -42.47 -34.44
CA LYS A 6 -2.22 -41.38 -33.87
C LYS A 6 -2.53 -41.27 -32.37
N GLY A 7 -2.06 -42.24 -31.61
CA GLY A 7 -2.02 -42.19 -30.14
C GLY A 7 -0.57 -42.11 -29.73
N GLN A 8 0.08 -40.98 -29.99
CA GLN A 8 1.40 -40.68 -29.44
C GLN A 8 1.18 -40.35 -27.96
N GLY A 9 1.07 -41.40 -27.13
CA GLY A 9 0.88 -41.26 -25.70
C GLY A 9 2.05 -40.47 -25.13
N LEU A 10 1.76 -39.34 -24.47
CA LEU A 10 2.73 -38.69 -23.62
C LEU A 10 3.25 -39.75 -22.65
N SER A 11 4.57 -39.95 -22.61
CA SER A 11 5.19 -40.91 -21.70
C SER A 11 4.71 -40.63 -20.27
N LEU A 12 4.32 -41.68 -19.54
CA LEU A 12 3.81 -41.58 -18.18
C LEU A 12 4.77 -40.81 -17.26
N ASN A 13 6.09 -40.92 -17.51
CA ASN A 13 7.11 -40.13 -16.82
C ASN A 13 6.97 -38.62 -17.05
N VAL A 14 6.63 -38.20 -18.27
CA VAL A 14 6.45 -36.78 -18.60
C VAL A 14 5.26 -36.20 -17.85
N ILE A 15 4.18 -36.97 -17.72
CA ILE A 15 2.99 -36.58 -16.95
C ILE A 15 3.35 -36.40 -15.48
N ILE A 16 4.10 -37.35 -14.91
CA ILE A 16 4.54 -37.28 -13.51
C ILE A 16 5.44 -36.05 -13.28
N ILE A 17 6.43 -35.83 -14.15
CA ILE A 17 7.34 -34.67 -14.05
C ILE A 17 6.56 -33.37 -14.18
N ALA A 18 5.61 -33.28 -15.12
CA ALA A 18 4.77 -32.11 -15.31
C ALA A 18 3.92 -31.82 -14.06
N ALA A 19 3.32 -32.85 -13.44
CA ALA A 19 2.54 -32.70 -12.22
C ALA A 19 3.39 -32.20 -11.05
N LEU A 20 4.59 -32.76 -10.86
CA LEU A 20 5.53 -32.33 -9.82
C LEU A 20 5.97 -30.87 -10.03
N ALA A 21 6.31 -30.49 -11.26
CA ALA A 21 6.69 -29.12 -11.59
C ALA A 21 5.55 -28.12 -11.31
N LEU A 22 4.30 -28.49 -11.61
CA LEU A 22 3.14 -27.65 -11.37
C LEU A 22 2.91 -27.43 -9.87
N ILE A 23 3.05 -28.47 -9.05
CA ILE A 23 2.94 -28.36 -7.59
C ILE A 23 3.99 -27.39 -7.03
N VAL A 24 5.25 -27.52 -7.46
CA VAL A 24 6.33 -26.61 -7.04
C VAL A 24 6.02 -25.16 -7.44
N LEU A 25 5.52 -24.94 -8.65
CA LEU A 25 5.16 -23.61 -9.13
C LEU A 25 4.07 -22.98 -8.26
N VAL A 26 3.01 -23.73 -7.92
CA VAL A 26 1.93 -23.25 -7.05
C VAL A 26 2.45 -22.84 -5.68
N VAL A 27 3.33 -23.65 -5.07
CA VAL A 27 3.93 -23.34 -3.77
C VAL A 27 4.77 -22.08 -3.83
N LEU A 28 5.61 -21.92 -4.86
CA LEU A 28 6.41 -20.71 -5.06
C LEU A 28 5.52 -19.47 -5.23
N ALA A 29 4.49 -19.55 -6.08
CA ALA A 29 3.55 -18.45 -6.30
C ALA A 29 2.86 -18.02 -5.01
N ALA A 30 2.42 -18.97 -4.17
CA ALA A 30 1.80 -18.68 -2.89
C ALA A 30 2.73 -17.92 -1.94
N ILE A 31 4.00 -18.34 -1.82
CA ILE A 31 5.00 -17.68 -0.97
C ILE A 31 5.26 -16.25 -1.45
N PHE A 32 5.40 -16.04 -2.76
CA PHE A 32 5.63 -14.71 -3.33
C PHE A 32 4.45 -13.75 -3.08
N ILE A 33 3.20 -14.23 -3.21
CA ILE A 33 2.01 -13.42 -2.93
C ILE A 33 1.90 -13.06 -1.44
N GLN A 34 2.26 -13.98 -0.54
CA GLN A 34 2.23 -13.71 0.90
C GLN A 34 3.24 -12.64 1.31
N GLN A 35 4.47 -12.69 0.77
CA GLN A 35 5.50 -11.72 1.15
C GLN A 35 5.16 -10.28 0.70
N THR A 36 4.61 -10.09 -0.50
CA THR A 36 4.25 -8.76 -1.01
C THR A 36 3.06 -8.14 -0.25
N GLY A 37 2.06 -8.96 0.10
CA GLY A 37 0.92 -8.51 0.89
C GLY A 37 1.30 -8.10 2.31
N ILE A 38 2.16 -8.87 2.98
CA ILE A 38 2.62 -8.57 4.34
C ILE A 38 3.49 -7.32 4.37
N PHE A 39 4.37 -7.12 3.39
CA PHE A 39 5.23 -5.94 3.33
C PHE A 39 4.42 -4.64 3.16
N THR A 40 3.48 -4.62 2.22
CA THR A 40 2.56 -3.48 2.01
C THR A 40 1.75 -3.18 3.26
N SER A 41 1.27 -4.22 3.95
CA SER A 41 0.47 -4.06 5.18
C SER A 41 1.29 -3.50 6.33
N LYS A 42 2.56 -3.91 6.47
CA LYS A 42 3.47 -3.40 7.51
C LYS A 42 3.84 -1.94 7.28
N LEU A 43 4.22 -1.57 6.06
CA LEU A 43 4.57 -0.20 5.71
C LEU A 43 3.40 0.76 5.93
N ASN A 44 2.19 0.33 5.54
CA ASN A 44 1.00 1.13 5.75
C ASN A 44 0.68 1.24 7.25
N LYS A 45 0.86 0.18 8.04
CA LYS A 45 0.64 0.22 9.49
C LYS A 45 1.58 1.23 10.18
N GLU A 46 2.85 1.25 9.79
CA GLU A 46 3.84 2.21 10.31
C GLU A 46 3.49 3.66 9.95
N ALA A 47 3.16 3.90 8.68
CA ALA A 47 2.69 5.21 8.22
C ALA A 47 1.42 5.67 8.96
N ASN A 48 0.48 4.77 9.23
CA ASN A 48 -0.71 5.08 10.02
C ASN A 48 -0.37 5.37 11.48
N THR A 49 0.59 4.66 12.08
CA THR A 49 1.03 4.95 13.45
C THR A 49 1.62 6.36 13.56
N GLU A 50 2.44 6.76 12.59
CA GLU A 50 2.96 8.14 12.52
C GLU A 50 1.85 9.15 12.23
N LEU A 51 0.88 8.83 11.38
CA LEU A 51 -0.26 9.72 11.16
C LEU A 51 -1.06 9.93 12.46
N ILE A 52 -1.26 8.89 13.26
CA ILE A 52 -1.97 8.99 14.55
C ILE A 52 -1.20 9.89 15.54
N SER A 53 0.14 9.82 15.54
CA SER A 53 0.95 10.69 16.40
C SER A 53 0.78 12.16 16.03
N LEU A 54 0.77 12.47 14.73
CA LEU A 54 0.55 13.81 14.19
C LEU A 54 -0.89 14.29 14.40
N LYS A 55 -1.88 13.40 14.29
CA LYS A 55 -3.29 13.68 14.57
C LYS A 55 -3.55 14.21 15.97
N GLY A 56 -2.72 13.84 16.95
CA GLY A 56 -2.81 14.39 18.31
C GLY A 56 -2.60 15.90 18.39
N THR A 57 -2.05 16.52 17.34
CA THR A 57 -1.83 17.98 17.25
C THR A 57 -2.93 18.73 16.51
N TYR A 58 -3.94 18.01 16.01
CA TYR A 58 -5.00 18.62 15.21
C TYR A 58 -5.94 19.47 16.10
N GLY A 59 -6.34 20.64 15.57
CA GLY A 59 -7.39 21.48 16.14
C GLY A 59 -8.73 21.27 15.44
N GLU A 60 -9.63 22.23 15.55
CA GLU A 60 -10.95 22.18 14.88
C GLU A 60 -10.83 22.25 13.35
N CYS A 61 -9.85 22.99 12.84
CA CYS A 61 -9.40 22.90 11.46
C CYS A 61 -8.20 21.96 11.36
N HIS A 62 -8.33 20.91 10.56
CA HIS A 62 -7.31 19.87 10.46
C HIS A 62 -7.04 19.47 9.00
N PRO A 63 -5.91 18.81 8.69
CA PRO A 63 -5.65 18.32 7.33
C PRO A 63 -6.78 17.42 6.80
N SER A 64 -7.04 17.53 5.49
CA SER A 64 -8.09 16.76 4.83
C SER A 64 -7.70 15.28 4.67
N ARG A 65 -8.70 14.43 4.40
CA ARG A 65 -8.48 13.01 4.06
C ARG A 65 -7.48 12.82 2.92
N LEU A 66 -7.46 13.75 1.96
CA LEU A 66 -6.53 13.70 0.85
C LEU A 66 -5.08 13.96 1.30
N ALA A 67 -4.87 14.94 2.18
CA ALA A 67 -3.56 15.22 2.77
C ALA A 67 -3.04 14.05 3.64
N GLU A 68 -3.92 13.38 4.37
CA GLU A 68 -3.56 12.20 5.15
C GLU A 68 -3.16 11.00 4.28
N THR A 69 -3.92 10.76 3.22
CA THR A 69 -3.63 9.65 2.28
C THR A 69 -2.37 9.92 1.46
N SER A 70 -2.10 11.18 1.10
CA SER A 70 -0.86 11.55 0.43
C SER A 70 0.35 11.39 1.36
N PHE A 71 0.22 11.74 2.63
CA PHE A 71 1.25 11.47 3.65
C PHE A 71 1.52 9.97 3.78
N ILE A 72 0.49 9.13 3.95
CA ILE A 72 0.67 7.68 4.06
C ILE A 72 1.39 7.12 2.84
N ALA A 73 1.00 7.56 1.64
CA ALA A 73 1.63 7.13 0.39
C ALA A 73 3.09 7.60 0.25
N ALA A 74 3.40 8.83 0.65
CA ALA A 74 4.76 9.37 0.62
C ALA A 74 5.65 8.66 1.66
N PHE A 75 5.17 8.54 2.90
CA PHE A 75 5.90 7.93 4.01
C PHE A 75 6.19 6.45 3.77
N SER A 76 5.19 5.69 3.32
CA SER A 76 5.35 4.24 3.09
C SER A 76 6.26 3.90 1.91
N ARG A 77 6.54 4.86 1.01
CA ARG A 77 7.42 4.69 -0.15
C ARG A 77 8.81 5.29 0.06
N ALA A 78 8.95 6.21 1.01
CA ALA A 78 10.20 6.88 1.33
C ALA A 78 11.20 5.92 2.01
N GLU A 79 12.47 6.08 1.70
CA GLU A 79 13.55 5.45 2.47
C GLU A 79 13.60 6.06 3.89
N PRO A 80 14.13 5.36 4.90
CA PRO A 80 14.11 5.82 6.29
C PRO A 80 14.69 7.23 6.50
N GLU A 81 15.68 7.60 5.69
CA GLU A 81 16.31 8.92 5.66
C GLU A 81 15.40 10.03 5.08
N ASP A 82 14.52 9.69 4.14
CA ASP A 82 13.60 10.62 3.49
C ASP A 82 12.24 10.72 4.18
N GLN A 83 11.97 9.83 5.15
CA GLN A 83 10.72 9.84 5.92
C GLN A 83 10.51 11.15 6.70
N GLU A 84 11.58 11.83 7.11
CA GLU A 84 11.46 13.14 7.79
C GLU A 84 10.86 14.19 6.85
N ALA A 85 11.21 14.17 5.56
CA ALA A 85 10.64 15.09 4.58
C ALA A 85 9.13 14.89 4.43
N ALA A 86 8.65 13.63 4.47
CA ALA A 86 7.22 13.33 4.46
C ALA A 86 6.52 13.83 5.74
N ARG A 87 7.16 13.67 6.91
CA ARG A 87 6.66 14.22 8.18
C ARG A 87 6.57 15.74 8.15
N ASP A 88 7.60 16.40 7.64
CA ASP A 88 7.66 17.86 7.56
C ASP A 88 6.64 18.43 6.58
N ALA A 89 6.40 17.76 5.45
CA ALA A 89 5.34 18.14 4.52
C ALA A 89 3.96 18.14 5.19
N LEU A 90 3.63 17.07 5.93
CA LEU A 90 2.36 17.00 6.65
C LEU A 90 2.30 18.00 7.81
N ARG A 91 3.39 18.20 8.55
CA ARG A 91 3.47 19.23 9.61
C ARG A 91 3.21 20.62 9.07
N GLU A 92 3.66 20.93 7.86
CA GLU A 92 3.40 22.22 7.24
C GLU A 92 1.92 22.40 6.87
N THR A 93 1.27 21.35 6.37
CA THR A 93 -0.20 21.35 6.19
C THR A 93 -0.91 21.55 7.53
N ILE A 94 -0.52 20.83 8.59
CA ILE A 94 -1.08 20.98 9.93
C ILE A 94 -0.96 22.42 10.41
N ARG A 95 0.23 23.02 10.28
CA ARG A 95 0.45 24.42 10.65
C ARG A 95 -0.48 25.34 9.87
N THR A 96 -0.56 25.16 8.56
CA THR A 96 -1.45 25.95 7.69
C THR A 96 -2.89 25.87 8.17
N CYS A 97 -3.41 24.66 8.43
CA CYS A 97 -4.77 24.48 8.95
C CYS A 97 -4.92 25.07 10.36
N SER A 98 -3.90 24.97 11.22
CA SER A 98 -3.97 25.47 12.61
C SER A 98 -4.07 26.99 12.72
N PHE A 99 -3.65 27.74 11.70
CA PHE A 99 -3.81 29.19 11.65
C PHE A 99 -5.21 29.62 11.17
N LEU A 100 -6.02 28.70 10.67
CA LEU A 100 -7.39 28.96 10.21
C LEU A 100 -8.34 28.77 11.38
N ASP A 101 -8.81 29.87 11.93
CA ASP A 101 -9.62 29.94 13.16
C ASP A 101 -11.14 29.98 12.90
N SER A 102 -11.56 29.91 11.63
CA SER A 102 -12.97 29.92 11.24
C SER A 102 -13.30 28.82 10.24
N PRO A 103 -14.51 28.25 10.30
CA PRO A 103 -14.95 27.20 9.37
C PRO A 103 -14.84 27.64 7.91
N ALA A 104 -15.25 28.87 7.62
CA ALA A 104 -15.22 29.43 6.26
C ALA A 104 -13.78 29.57 5.71
N ALA A 105 -12.81 29.90 6.56
CA ALA A 105 -11.41 29.98 6.15
C ALA A 105 -10.77 28.59 5.99
N CYS A 106 -11.17 27.64 6.84
CA CYS A 106 -10.73 26.25 6.79
C CYS A 106 -11.21 25.55 5.52
N GLU A 107 -12.52 25.59 5.23
CA GLU A 107 -13.12 24.95 4.06
C GLU A 107 -12.76 25.64 2.73
N ALA A 108 -12.28 26.89 2.78
CA ALA A 108 -11.73 27.56 1.60
C ALA A 108 -10.40 26.94 1.13
N ASN A 109 -9.73 26.16 1.98
CA ASN A 109 -8.48 25.47 1.66
C ASN A 109 -8.76 23.98 1.38
N SER A 110 -8.39 23.48 0.20
CA SER A 110 -8.64 22.08 -0.18
C SER A 110 -7.86 21.05 0.65
N ASP A 111 -6.81 21.50 1.32
CA ASP A 111 -5.94 20.64 2.12
C ASP A 111 -6.38 20.55 3.58
N CYS A 112 -7.41 21.31 3.99
CA CYS A 112 -7.94 21.32 5.34
C CYS A 112 -9.45 20.99 5.33
N ASP A 113 -9.93 20.37 6.41
CA ASP A 113 -11.33 20.11 6.69
C ASP A 113 -11.65 20.62 8.10
N TRP A 114 -12.85 21.17 8.28
CA TRP A 114 -13.38 21.56 9.58
C TRP A 114 -14.18 20.40 10.19
N GLN A 115 -14.04 20.14 11.50
CA GLN A 115 -14.76 19.08 12.21
C GLN A 115 -15.62 19.58 13.38
#